data_AF-A0A7C9E421-F1
#
_entry.id   AF-A0A7C9E421-F1
#
_cell.length_a   1.000
_cell.length_b   1.000
_cell.length_c   1.000
_cell.angle_alpha   90.00
_cell.angle_beta   90.00
_cell.angle_gamma   90.00
#
_symmetry.space_group_name_H-M   'P 1'
#
loop_
_entity.id
_entity.type
_entity.pdbx_description
1 polymer ?
#
loop_
_entity_poly.entity_id
_entity_poly.type
_entity_poly.pdbx_seq_one_letter_code
_entity_poly.pdbx_strand_id
1 'polypeptide(L)'
;KYNLDLLLGTLREKLQYKHNYKVLFEYVMLAGVNDSMEDAKRLIDLVQGIPCKINLISFNPHNGSPFKPTKDEKMIEFRNFLAAAGCTVLLRLSRGDDQMAACGQLGK
;
A
#
# COMPACT_ATOMS: atom_id res chain seq x y z
N LYS A 1 -19.48 -0.38 -14.38
CA LYS A 1 -18.36 -0.70 -13.45
C LYS A 1 -17.08 -0.70 -14.28
N TYR A 2 -16.10 0.15 -13.97
CA TYR A 2 -14.89 0.30 -14.79
C TYR A 2 -13.89 -0.82 -14.49
N ASN A 3 -13.24 -1.39 -15.52
CA ASN A 3 -12.19 -2.40 -15.35
C ASN A 3 -10.92 -1.74 -14.76
N LEU A 4 -10.20 -2.47 -13.91
CA LEU A 4 -8.93 -2.05 -13.33
C LEU A 4 -7.90 -1.71 -14.41
N ASP A 5 -7.81 -2.51 -15.47
CA ASP A 5 -6.85 -2.26 -16.56
C ASP A 5 -7.11 -0.92 -17.25
N LEU A 6 -8.38 -0.59 -17.48
CA LEU A 6 -8.78 0.67 -18.07
C LEU A 6 -8.43 1.85 -17.15
N LEU A 7 -8.68 1.70 -15.84
CA LEU A 7 -8.32 2.71 -14.85
C LEU A 7 -6.79 2.95 -14.84
N LEU A 8 -6.01 1.88 -14.67
CA LEU A 8 -4.55 1.98 -14.60
C LEU A 8 -3.94 2.50 -15.90
N GLY A 9 -4.44 2.04 -17.05
CA GLY A 9 -4.04 2.56 -18.36
C GLY A 9 -4.31 4.06 -18.51
N THR A 10 -5.49 4.50 -18.11
CA THR A 10 -5.86 5.93 -18.13
C THR A 10 -4.96 6.75 -17.20
N LEU A 11 -4.66 6.24 -15.99
CA LEU A 11 -3.78 6.93 -15.06
C LEU A 11 -2.35 7.08 -15.62
N ARG A 12 -1.79 6.02 -16.23
CA ARG A 12 -0.47 6.08 -16.90
C ARG A 12 -0.48 7.14 -18.00
N GLU A 13 -1.45 7.09 -18.90
CA GLU A 13 -1.54 7.98 -20.06
C GLU A 13 -1.73 9.45 -19.64
N LYS A 14 -2.59 9.72 -18.66
CA LYS A 14 -2.95 11.10 -18.28
C LYS A 14 -1.97 11.75 -17.31
N LEU A 15 -1.22 10.98 -16.53
CA LEU A 15 -0.33 11.51 -15.50
C LEU A 15 1.14 11.54 -15.89
N GLN A 16 1.55 10.82 -16.94
CA GLN A 16 2.95 10.78 -17.40
C GLN A 16 3.59 12.18 -17.59
N TYR A 17 2.82 13.18 -18.02
CA TYR A 17 3.29 14.56 -18.24
C TYR A 17 2.87 15.55 -17.15
N LYS A 18 2.15 15.08 -16.12
CA LYS A 18 1.61 15.92 -15.04
C LYS A 18 2.42 15.74 -13.77
N HIS A 19 3.67 16.19 -13.78
CA HIS A 19 4.65 15.98 -12.71
C HIS A 19 4.20 16.43 -11.30
N ASN A 20 3.23 17.35 -11.20
CA ASN A 20 2.70 17.84 -9.93
C ASN A 20 1.59 16.96 -9.34
N TYR A 21 1.06 16.00 -10.10
CA TYR A 21 -0.04 15.15 -9.67
C TYR A 21 0.45 13.74 -9.38
N LYS A 22 0.18 13.26 -8.17
CA LYS A 22 0.42 11.88 -7.77
C LYS A 22 -0.87 11.27 -7.26
N VAL A 23 -1.19 10.07 -7.74
CA VAL A 23 -2.32 9.29 -7.21
C VAL A 23 -1.90 8.67 -5.88
N LEU A 24 -2.81 8.65 -4.91
CA LEU A 24 -2.64 7.85 -3.70
C LEU A 24 -3.47 6.58 -3.85
N PHE A 25 -2.81 5.44 -3.96
CA PHE A 25 -3.47 4.14 -3.94
C PHE A 25 -3.66 3.69 -2.49
N GLU A 26 -4.91 3.47 -2.08
CA GLU A 26 -5.21 2.87 -0.78
C GLU A 26 -5.24 1.34 -0.91
N TYR A 27 -4.45 0.67 -0.08
CA TYR A 27 -4.32 -0.78 -0.07
C TYR A 27 -4.62 -1.30 1.35
N VAL A 28 -5.80 -1.88 1.52
CA VAL A 28 -6.21 -2.48 2.79
C VAL A 28 -5.55 -3.85 2.93
N MET A 29 -4.80 -4.04 4.02
CA MET A 29 -4.00 -5.24 4.28
C MET A 29 -4.83 -6.29 5.02
N LEU A 30 -5.26 -7.33 4.30
CA LEU A 30 -6.09 -8.42 4.79
C LEU A 30 -5.26 -9.70 4.93
N ALA A 31 -5.17 -10.22 6.14
CA ALA A 31 -4.32 -11.37 6.45
C ALA A 31 -4.70 -12.61 5.64
N GLY A 32 -3.74 -13.18 4.90
CA GLY A 32 -3.91 -14.39 4.10
C GLY A 32 -4.72 -14.20 2.82
N VAL A 33 -5.10 -12.96 2.47
CA VAL A 33 -5.89 -12.66 1.27
C VAL A 33 -5.07 -11.88 0.26
N ASN A 34 -4.38 -10.83 0.70
CA ASN A 34 -3.65 -9.92 -0.18
C ASN A 34 -2.37 -9.36 0.47
N ASP A 35 -1.80 -10.08 1.44
CA ASP A 35 -0.66 -9.65 2.24
C ASP A 35 0.62 -10.48 1.98
N SER A 36 0.66 -11.34 0.97
CA SER A 36 1.85 -12.12 0.61
C SER A 36 2.94 -11.29 -0.11
N MET A 37 4.17 -11.77 -0.17
CA MET A 37 5.23 -11.08 -0.94
C MET A 37 4.96 -11.14 -2.44
N GLU A 38 4.25 -12.16 -2.93
CA GLU A 38 3.73 -12.23 -4.29
C GLU A 38 2.74 -11.10 -4.55
N ASP A 39 1.88 -10.75 -3.59
CA ASP A 39 0.97 -9.61 -3.70
C ASP A 39 1.73 -8.29 -3.79
N ALA A 40 2.82 -8.15 -3.03
CA ALA A 40 3.68 -6.97 -3.10
C ALA A 40 4.33 -6.82 -4.49
N LYS A 41 4.82 -7.92 -5.08
CA LYS A 41 5.34 -7.93 -6.46
C LYS A 41 4.26 -7.51 -7.47
N ARG A 42 3.06 -8.12 -7.38
CA ARG A 42 1.93 -7.76 -8.24
C ARG A 42 1.57 -6.28 -8.10
N LEU A 43 1.61 -5.73 -6.88
CA LEU A 43 1.32 -4.32 -6.65
C LEU A 43 2.35 -3.39 -7.32
N ILE A 44 3.65 -3.73 -7.27
CA ILE A 44 4.72 -2.99 -7.98
C ILE A 44 4.44 -2.97 -9.48
N ASP A 45 4.13 -4.13 -10.07
CA ASP A 45 3.87 -4.26 -11.50
C ASP A 45 2.64 -3.43 -11.92
N LEU A 46 1.58 -3.43 -11.11
CA LEU A 46 0.36 -2.68 -11.39
C LEU A 46 0.61 -1.17 -11.43
N VAL A 47 1.41 -0.65 -10.50
CA VAL A 47 1.64 0.80 -10.38
C VAL A 47 2.81 1.32 -11.23
N GLN A 48 3.55 0.43 -11.90
CA GLN A 48 4.68 0.80 -12.72
C GLN A 48 4.28 1.83 -13.79
N GLY A 49 5.08 2.90 -13.90
CA GLY A 49 4.84 4.02 -14.82
C GLY A 49 3.75 5.01 -14.38
N ILE A 50 3.12 4.81 -13.21
CA ILE A 50 2.15 5.75 -12.65
C ILE A 50 2.83 6.61 -11.58
N PRO A 51 2.84 7.95 -11.71
CA PRO A 51 3.24 8.82 -10.62
C PRO A 51 2.28 8.64 -9.44
N CYS A 52 2.72 7.90 -8.41
CA CYS A 52 1.85 7.55 -7.30
C CYS A 52 2.58 7.43 -5.95
N LYS A 53 1.77 7.33 -4.91
CA LYS A 53 2.13 6.86 -3.58
C LYS A 53 1.18 5.72 -3.20
N ILE A 54 1.62 4.82 -2.34
CA ILE A 54 0.82 3.72 -1.82
C ILE A 54 0.58 3.97 -0.34
N ASN A 55 -0.67 3.82 0.12
CA ASN A 55 -1.04 3.88 1.53
C ASN A 55 -1.48 2.49 1.98
N LEU A 56 -0.63 1.81 2.75
CA LEU A 56 -0.98 0.53 3.37
C LEU A 56 -1.81 0.80 4.62
N ILE A 57 -3.04 0.29 4.64
CA ILE A 57 -4.02 0.54 5.70
C ILE A 57 -4.30 -0.77 6.42
N SER A 58 -4.05 -0.81 7.73
CA SER A 58 -4.46 -1.94 8.56
C SER A 58 -5.99 -2.06 8.54
N PHE A 59 -6.49 -3.28 8.37
CA PHE A 59 -7.91 -3.55 8.37
C PHE A 59 -8.48 -3.43 9.78
N ASN A 60 -9.60 -2.72 9.95
CA ASN A 60 -10.32 -2.67 11.22
C ASN A 60 -11.46 -3.70 11.21
N PRO A 61 -11.38 -4.79 12.01
CA PRO A 61 -12.45 -5.76 12.10
C PRO A 61 -13.74 -5.15 12.62
N HIS A 62 -14.86 -5.61 12.09
CA HIS A 62 -16.20 -5.30 12.58
C HIS A 62 -17.01 -6.58 12.69
N ASN A 63 -18.11 -6.53 13.45
CA ASN A 63 -18.96 -7.68 13.68
C ASN A 63 -19.43 -8.30 12.34
N GLY A 64 -19.22 -9.60 12.17
CA GLY A 64 -19.55 -10.32 10.94
C GLY A 64 -18.50 -10.29 9.82
N SER A 65 -17.38 -9.57 9.97
CA SER A 65 -16.30 -9.62 8.98
C SER A 65 -15.58 -10.97 9.01
N PRO A 66 -15.41 -11.66 7.86
CA PRO A 66 -14.59 -12.87 7.77
C PRO A 66 -13.08 -12.57 7.73
N PHE A 67 -12.70 -11.31 7.52
CA PHE A 67 -11.31 -10.90 7.35
C PHE A 67 -10.63 -10.52 8.67
N LYS A 68 -9.31 -10.68 8.68
CA LYS A 68 -8.43 -10.34 9.80
C LYS A 68 -7.40 -9.30 9.37
N PRO A 69 -6.93 -8.44 10.29
CA PRO A 69 -5.84 -7.53 10.01
C PRO A 69 -4.55 -8.31 9.76
N THR A 70 -3.76 -7.85 8.80
CA THR A 70 -2.37 -8.30 8.67
C THR A 70 -1.59 -7.88 9.91
N LYS A 71 -0.70 -8.76 10.41
CA LYS A 71 0.19 -8.42 11.54
C LYS A 71 1.10 -7.26 11.18
N ASP A 72 1.36 -6.37 12.13
CA ASP A 72 2.17 -5.16 11.93
C ASP A 72 3.57 -5.46 11.38
N GLU A 73 4.25 -6.49 11.92
CA GLU A 73 5.56 -6.95 11.43
C GLU A 73 5.53 -7.26 9.92
N LYS A 74 4.52 -8.01 9.49
CA LYS A 74 4.32 -8.39 8.08
C LYS A 74 3.94 -7.19 7.22
N MET A 75 3.18 -6.23 7.75
CA MET A 75 2.92 -4.96 7.06
C MET A 75 4.20 -4.14 6.86
N ILE A 76 5.09 -4.12 7.86
CA ILE A 76 6.39 -3.43 7.78
C ILE A 76 7.29 -4.11 6.74
N GLU A 77 7.35 -5.44 6.71
CA GLU A 77 8.08 -6.21 5.68
C GLU A 77 7.55 -5.89 4.28
N PHE A 78 6.23 -5.94 4.09
CA PHE A 78 5.57 -5.62 2.83
C PHE A 78 5.89 -4.18 2.39
N ARG A 79 5.80 -3.22 3.32
CA ARG A 79 6.16 -1.81 3.09
C ARG A 79 7.62 -1.67 2.67
N ASN A 80 8.53 -2.36 3.34
CA ASN A 80 9.97 -2.28 3.05
C ASN A 80 10.29 -2.89 1.68
N PHE A 81 9.62 -3.98 1.31
CA PHE A 81 9.75 -4.58 -0.01
C PHE A 81 9.33 -3.61 -1.12
N LEU A 82 8.15 -2.98 -0.99
CA LEU A 82 7.68 -1.96 -1.93
C LEU A 82 8.64 -0.75 -2.00
N ALA A 83 9.12 -0.29 -0.84
CA ALA A 83 10.04 0.85 -0.77
C ALA A 83 11.39 0.53 -1.43
N ALA A 84 11.92 -0.69 -1.25
CA ALA A 84 13.14 -1.14 -1.91
C ALA A 84 12.99 -1.19 -3.44
N ALA A 85 11.78 -1.40 -3.96
CA ALA A 85 11.45 -1.30 -5.38
C ALA A 85 11.22 0.14 -5.87
N GLY A 86 11.46 1.16 -5.04
CA GLY A 86 11.35 2.58 -5.40
C GLY A 86 9.96 3.19 -5.22
N CYS A 87 8.99 2.48 -4.65
CA CYS A 87 7.67 3.03 -4.36
C CYS A 87 7.72 3.97 -3.14
N THR A 88 6.95 5.07 -3.19
CA THR A 88 6.68 5.88 -2.00
C THR A 88 5.51 5.28 -1.22
N VAL A 89 5.77 4.76 -0.02
CA VAL A 89 4.78 4.03 0.77
C VAL A 89 4.54 4.69 2.13
N LEU A 90 3.26 4.95 2.42
CA LEU A 90 2.77 5.32 3.74
C LEU A 90 2.18 4.08 4.43
N LEU A 91 2.30 4.03 5.75
CA LEU A 91 1.79 2.94 6.57
C LEU A 91 0.84 3.52 7.63
N ARG A 92 -0.39 3.01 7.68
CA ARG A 92 -1.43 3.39 8.63
C ARG A 92 -1.82 2.16 9.46
N LEU A 93 -1.15 1.98 10.59
CA LEU A 93 -1.42 0.93 11.56
C LEU A 93 -2.69 1.22 12.38
N SER A 94 -3.25 0.19 13.03
CA SER A 94 -4.37 0.36 13.96
C SER A 94 -3.95 1.15 15.20
N ARG A 95 -4.85 1.97 15.76
CA ARG A 95 -4.59 2.81 16.95
C ARG A 95 -4.59 2.02 18.28
N GLY A 96 -3.99 0.83 18.29
CA GLY A 96 -4.10 -0.10 19.41
C GLY A 96 -2.85 -0.95 19.60
N ASP A 97 -1.73 -0.28 19.86
CA ASP A 97 -0.79 -0.57 20.94
C ASP A 97 0.37 0.42 20.80
N ASP A 98 0.47 1.34 21.74
CA ASP A 98 1.50 2.38 21.85
C ASP A 98 2.90 1.80 22.16
N GLN A 99 3.31 0.73 21.48
CA GLN A 99 4.64 0.11 21.65
C GLN A 99 5.54 0.18 20.41
N MET A 100 5.03 0.48 19.22
CA MET A 100 5.86 0.61 18.01
C MET A 100 6.22 2.06 17.66
N ALA A 101 6.27 2.94 18.66
CA ALA A 101 6.93 4.23 18.57
C ALA A 101 8.46 4.09 18.56
N ALA A 102 9.02 3.28 17.66
CA ALA A 102 10.45 3.25 17.36
C ALA A 102 10.74 2.39 16.12
N CYS A 103 10.66 2.98 14.92
CA CYS A 103 11.63 2.73 13.84
C CYS A 103 11.32 3.65 12.66
N GLY A 104 11.88 4.86 12.73
CA GLY A 104 11.66 5.89 11.72
C GLY A 104 11.98 7.30 12.19
N GLN A 105 12.93 7.47 13.12
CA GLN A 105 13.66 8.73 13.22
C GLN A 105 14.45 8.88 11.91
N LEU A 106 13.80 9.48 10.91
CA LEU A 106 14.47 9.94 9.71
C LEU A 106 15.14 11.28 10.04
N GLY A 107 16.45 11.19 10.29
CA GLY A 107 17.45 12.20 9.92
C GLY A 107 17.38 13.56 10.62
N LYS A 108 18.11 13.68 11.73
CA LYS A 108 19.36 14.46 11.76
C LYS A 108 20.40 13.71 12.59
#